data_AF-A0A0H5RHU4-F1
#
_entry.id   AF-A0A0H5RHU4-F1
#
_cell.length_a   1.000
_cell.length_b   1.000
_cell.length_c   1.000
_cell.angle_alpha   90.00
_cell.angle_beta   90.00
_cell.angle_gamma   90.00
#
_symmetry.space_group_name_H-M   'P 1'
#
loop_
_entity.id
_entity.type
_entity.pdbx_description
1 polymer ?
#
loop_
_entity_poly.entity_id
_entity_poly.type
_entity_poly.pdbx_seq_one_letter_code
_entity_poly.pdbx_strand_id
1 'polypeptide(L)'
;SRCLVKYPADSTASYCTGEIVRLSSPAVAFGSDVNFARRLRCESFKIMNFGGRTYRERLEALPKPALGESVATKAGRPFHAASLIHLPLPFRWDASTLESAYRSALDMADANGYGR
;
A
#
# COMPACT_ATOMS: atom_id res chain seq x y z
N SER A 1 -7.97 13.47 -2.29
CA SER A 1 -7.60 13.15 -3.68
C SER A 1 -8.76 13.49 -4.60
N ARG A 2 -8.53 13.84 -5.87
CA ARG A 2 -9.60 14.05 -6.87
C ARG A 2 -9.56 12.88 -7.85
N CYS A 3 -10.66 12.13 -7.96
CA CYS A 3 -10.77 11.03 -8.91
C CYS A 3 -11.33 11.56 -10.23
N LEU A 4 -10.58 11.40 -11.30
CA LEU A 4 -10.79 12.12 -12.55
C LEU A 4 -11.57 11.30 -13.57
N VAL A 5 -11.46 9.95 -13.60
CA VAL A 5 -12.21 9.12 -14.56
C VAL A 5 -12.31 7.65 -14.07
N LYS A 6 -13.47 6.98 -14.30
CA LYS A 6 -13.61 5.51 -14.27
C LYS A 6 -13.30 4.95 -15.67
N TYR A 7 -12.38 4.00 -15.79
CA TYR A 7 -11.90 3.50 -17.10
C TYR A 7 -12.00 1.97 -17.21
N PRO A 8 -12.88 1.41 -18.06
CA PRO A 8 -14.09 1.99 -18.69
C PRO A 8 -15.24 2.28 -17.68
N ALA A 9 -16.38 2.80 -18.14
CA ALA A 9 -17.49 3.31 -17.31
C ALA A 9 -18.09 2.27 -16.32
N ASP A 10 -17.99 0.97 -16.65
CA ASP A 10 -18.41 -0.16 -15.81
C ASP A 10 -17.24 -0.80 -15.04
N SER A 11 -16.06 -0.19 -15.07
CA SER A 11 -14.90 -0.72 -14.37
C SER A 11 -14.92 -0.39 -12.88
N THR A 12 -14.34 -1.30 -12.11
CA THR A 12 -13.91 -1.08 -10.73
C THR A 12 -12.63 -0.24 -10.64
N ALA A 13 -12.09 0.21 -11.78
CA ALA A 13 -10.85 0.98 -11.86
C ALA A 13 -11.13 2.48 -11.98
N SER A 14 -10.45 3.28 -11.16
CA SER A 14 -10.55 4.75 -11.20
C SER A 14 -9.15 5.35 -11.18
N TYR A 15 -8.95 6.39 -11.98
CA TYR A 15 -7.73 7.20 -11.92
C TYR A 15 -7.95 8.39 -10.98
N CYS A 16 -7.10 8.55 -9.98
CA CYS A 16 -7.17 9.66 -9.04
C CYS A 16 -5.81 10.34 -8.90
N THR A 17 -5.81 11.68 -8.85
CA THR A 17 -4.63 12.48 -8.54
C THR A 17 -4.69 13.00 -7.11
N GLY A 18 -3.54 13.01 -6.43
CA GLY A 18 -3.39 13.54 -5.08
C GLY A 18 -2.53 12.68 -4.17
N GLU A 19 -2.50 13.03 -2.89
CA GLU A 19 -1.74 12.30 -1.89
C GLU A 19 -2.42 10.98 -1.51
N ILE A 20 -1.69 9.87 -1.63
CA ILE A 20 -2.17 8.52 -1.34
C ILE A 20 -2.65 8.36 0.11
N VAL A 21 -2.06 9.10 1.06
CA VAL A 21 -2.44 9.08 2.49
C VAL A 21 -3.84 9.64 2.76
N ARG A 22 -4.40 10.40 1.82
CA ARG A 22 -5.75 10.99 1.91
C ARG A 22 -6.81 10.16 1.18
N LEU A 23 -6.44 9.01 0.61
CA LEU A 23 -7.38 8.16 -0.10
C LEU A 23 -8.30 7.45 0.90
N SER A 24 -9.61 7.62 0.74
CA SER A 24 -10.62 6.94 1.54
C SER A 24 -10.99 5.64 0.84
N SER A 25 -10.33 4.55 1.23
CA SER A 25 -10.50 3.20 0.68
C SER A 25 -10.40 2.18 1.82
N PRO A 26 -11.07 1.01 1.76
CA PRO A 26 -10.90 -0.04 2.76
C PRO A 26 -9.42 -0.38 3.01
N ALA A 27 -8.64 -0.45 1.92
CA ALA A 27 -7.19 -0.55 1.99
C ALA A 27 -6.49 0.29 0.93
N VAL A 28 -5.24 0.66 1.23
CA VAL A 28 -4.35 1.38 0.31
C VAL A 28 -3.04 0.62 0.18
N ALA A 29 -2.73 0.20 -1.04
CA ALA A 29 -1.50 -0.49 -1.40
C ALA A 29 -0.40 0.50 -1.82
N PHE A 30 0.83 0.28 -1.40
CA PHE A 30 1.97 1.10 -1.81
C PHE A 30 3.30 0.34 -1.80
N GLY A 31 4.24 0.79 -2.63
CA GLY A 31 5.60 0.26 -2.67
C GLY A 31 6.41 0.60 -1.41
N SER A 32 7.00 -0.41 -0.79
CA SER A 32 7.87 -0.30 0.39
C SER A 32 9.19 -1.04 0.17
N ASP A 33 10.13 -0.84 1.10
CA ASP A 33 11.35 -1.65 1.21
C ASP A 33 11.06 -2.91 2.07
N VAL A 34 11.76 -4.01 1.82
CA VAL A 34 11.67 -5.27 2.59
C VAL A 34 11.97 -5.09 4.09
N ASN A 35 12.77 -4.09 4.44
CA ASN A 35 13.07 -3.76 5.83
C ASN A 35 12.15 -2.67 6.39
N PHE A 36 11.16 -2.21 5.61
CA PHE A 36 10.35 -1.03 5.93
C PHE A 36 11.19 0.21 6.28
N ALA A 37 12.43 0.25 5.79
CA ALA A 37 13.38 1.28 6.15
C ALA A 37 12.99 2.64 5.55
N ARG A 38 13.32 3.72 6.27
CA ARG A 38 13.20 5.10 5.78
C ARG A 38 14.17 5.34 4.63
N ARG A 39 13.79 4.97 3.41
CA ARG A 39 14.42 5.52 2.22
C ARG A 39 13.86 6.90 1.96
N LEU A 40 14.71 7.91 2.10
CA LEU A 40 14.38 9.29 1.75
C LEU A 40 13.93 9.30 0.27
N ARG A 41 12.78 9.93 0.00
CA ARG A 41 12.14 10.14 -1.33
C ARG A 41 11.16 9.07 -1.86
N CYS A 42 10.88 7.99 -1.15
CA CYS A 42 9.84 7.02 -1.57
C CYS A 42 8.45 7.35 -0.97
N GLU A 43 7.37 6.88 -1.60
CA GLU A 43 5.98 7.00 -1.11
C GLU A 43 5.84 6.42 0.31
N SER A 44 6.55 5.32 0.59
CA SER A 44 6.65 4.73 1.92
C SER A 44 7.12 5.73 2.98
N PHE A 45 8.03 6.64 2.66
CA PHE A 45 8.49 7.69 3.58
C PHE A 45 7.40 8.70 3.91
N LYS A 46 6.59 9.10 2.91
CA LYS A 46 5.45 10.00 3.14
C LYS A 46 4.42 9.34 4.05
N ILE A 47 4.11 8.06 3.80
CA ILE A 47 3.18 7.27 4.61
C ILE A 47 3.70 7.11 6.04
N MET A 48 4.96 6.74 6.23
CA MET A 48 5.56 6.59 7.56
C MET A 48 5.61 7.90 8.37
N ASN A 49 5.91 9.03 7.71
CA ASN A 49 5.89 10.32 8.40
C ASN A 49 4.47 10.75 8.75
N PHE A 50 3.50 10.56 7.84
CA PHE A 50 2.09 10.88 8.07
C PHE A 50 1.50 10.04 9.21
N GLY A 51 1.78 8.73 9.24
CA GLY A 51 1.35 7.81 10.29
C GLY A 51 1.97 8.08 11.67
N GLY A 52 3.05 8.87 11.75
CA GLY A 52 3.72 9.18 13.00
C GLY A 52 4.48 7.99 13.60
N ARG A 53 4.77 8.08 14.91
CA ARG A 53 5.60 7.09 15.62
C ARG A 53 4.89 5.75 15.79
N THR A 54 3.63 5.77 16.23
CA THR A 54 2.86 4.56 16.53
C THR A 54 2.68 3.67 15.30
N TYR A 55 2.45 4.26 14.13
CA TYR A 55 2.36 3.49 12.89
C TYR A 55 3.70 2.82 12.54
N ARG A 56 4.82 3.52 12.73
CA ARG A 56 6.16 2.97 12.50
C ARG A 56 6.46 1.79 13.42
N GLU A 57 6.16 1.91 14.71
CA GLU A 57 6.35 0.81 15.68
C GLU A 57 5.54 -0.44 15.29
N ARG A 58 4.30 -0.27 14.81
CA ARG A 58 3.51 -1.40 14.29
C ARG A 58 4.14 -2.03 13.07
N LEU A 59 4.63 -1.21 12.14
CA LEU A 59 5.24 -1.67 10.90
C LEU A 59 6.53 -2.45 11.17
N GLU A 60 7.37 -1.96 12.09
CA GLU A 60 8.61 -2.62 12.52
C GLU A 60 8.36 -3.95 13.23
N ALA A 61 7.19 -4.12 13.85
CA ALA A 61 6.78 -5.36 14.51
C ALA A 61 6.18 -6.41 13.56
N LEU A 62 5.91 -6.07 12.29
CA LEU A 62 5.39 -7.03 11.33
C LEU A 62 6.48 -8.04 10.91
N PRO A 63 6.08 -9.29 10.57
CA PRO A 63 6.96 -10.18 9.83
C PRO A 63 7.47 -9.50 8.57
N LYS A 64 8.76 -9.65 8.27
CA LYS A 64 9.36 -9.11 7.05
C LYS A 64 8.98 -10.02 5.86
N PRO A 65 8.11 -9.58 4.94
CA PRO A 65 7.74 -10.37 3.77
C PRO A 65 8.93 -10.56 2.82
N ALA A 66 8.89 -11.64 2.05
CA ALA A 66 9.82 -11.81 0.93
C ALA A 66 9.50 -10.83 -0.21
N LEU A 67 10.44 -10.68 -1.16
CA LEU A 67 10.16 -9.95 -2.40
C LEU A 67 9.04 -10.67 -3.17
N GLY A 68 8.07 -9.91 -3.67
CA GLY A 68 6.91 -10.45 -4.38
C GLY A 68 5.74 -10.87 -3.48
N GLU A 69 5.87 -10.78 -2.17
CA GLU A 69 4.80 -10.97 -1.18
C GLU A 69 4.29 -9.63 -0.66
N SER A 70 3.06 -9.57 -0.18
CA SER A 70 2.48 -8.38 0.49
C SER A 70 2.21 -8.63 1.96
N VAL A 71 2.15 -7.56 2.75
CA VAL A 71 1.67 -7.62 4.15
C VAL A 71 0.72 -6.46 4.44
N ALA A 72 -0.35 -6.73 5.20
CA ALA A 72 -1.33 -5.73 5.60
C ALA A 72 -1.16 -5.33 7.06
N THR A 73 -1.48 -4.07 7.35
CA THR A 73 -1.50 -3.53 8.71
C THR A 73 -2.67 -2.56 8.87
N LYS A 74 -3.21 -2.48 10.08
CA LYS A 74 -4.21 -1.46 10.44
C LYS A 74 -3.57 -0.08 10.36
N ALA A 75 -4.13 0.78 9.52
CA ALA A 75 -3.62 2.13 9.30
C ALA A 75 -3.77 2.97 10.59
N GLY A 76 -4.99 2.99 11.13
CA GLY A 76 -5.36 3.87 12.23
C GLY A 76 -5.28 5.36 11.85
N ARG A 77 -5.51 6.24 12.83
CA ARG A 77 -5.33 7.68 12.61
C ARG A 77 -3.85 8.01 12.36
N PRO A 78 -3.51 8.95 11.46
CA PRO A 78 -4.41 9.89 10.76
C PRO A 78 -4.87 9.43 9.36
N PHE A 79 -4.68 8.17 8.98
CA PHE A 79 -5.12 7.68 7.68
C PHE A 79 -6.65 7.65 7.56
N HIS A 80 -7.15 7.94 6.35
CA HIS A 80 -8.57 7.77 6.03
C HIS A 80 -8.88 6.31 5.64
N ALA A 81 -7.88 5.58 5.15
CA ALA A 81 -8.00 4.15 4.91
C ALA A 81 -8.03 3.36 6.22
N ALA A 82 -8.75 2.24 6.26
CA ALA A 82 -8.75 1.37 7.43
C ALA A 82 -7.45 0.54 7.53
N SER A 83 -6.96 0.08 6.38
CA SER A 83 -5.76 -0.76 6.26
C SER A 83 -4.77 -0.23 5.23
N LEU A 84 -3.52 -0.62 5.40
CA LEU A 84 -2.41 -0.34 4.50
C LEU A 84 -1.78 -1.67 4.07
N ILE A 85 -1.58 -1.84 2.76
CA ILE A 85 -0.94 -3.02 2.16
C ILE A 85 0.45 -2.61 1.67
N HIS A 86 1.47 -3.31 2.16
CA HIS A 86 2.85 -3.05 1.88
C HIS A 86 3.35 -4.01 0.80
N LEU A 87 3.89 -3.43 -0.27
CA LEU A 87 4.48 -4.16 -1.39
C LEU A 87 6.00 -3.96 -1.33
N PRO A 88 6.77 -4.88 -0.75
CA PRO A 88 8.21 -4.85 -0.76
C PRO A 88 8.72 -5.07 -2.17
N LEU A 89 9.21 -4.00 -2.78
CA LEU A 89 9.69 -4.03 -4.15
C LEU A 89 11.23 -4.01 -4.19
N PRO A 90 11.85 -4.75 -5.12
CA PRO A 90 13.30 -4.70 -5.30
C PRO A 90 13.71 -3.32 -5.82
N PHE A 91 14.97 -2.94 -5.56
CA PHE A 91 15.51 -1.67 -6.09
C PHE A 91 15.60 -1.66 -7.61
N ARG A 92 15.87 -2.83 -8.21
CA ARG A 92 15.81 -3.04 -9.66
C ARG A 92 14.53 -3.77 -9.98
N TRP A 93 13.71 -3.19 -10.84
CA TRP A 93 12.40 -3.72 -11.16
C TRP A 93 12.55 -4.80 -12.23
N ASP A 94 12.20 -6.04 -11.88
CA ASP A 94 11.89 -7.08 -12.84
C ASP A 94 10.36 -7.28 -12.90
N ALA A 95 9.84 -7.57 -14.09
CA ALA A 95 8.40 -7.65 -14.33
C ALA A 95 7.74 -8.76 -13.50
N SER A 96 8.42 -9.90 -13.32
CA SER A 96 7.91 -11.05 -12.56
C SER A 96 7.68 -10.75 -11.08
N THR A 97 8.64 -10.11 -10.40
CA THR A 97 8.51 -9.73 -9.00
C THR A 97 7.43 -8.67 -8.81
N LEU A 98 7.33 -7.73 -9.76
CA LEU A 98 6.29 -6.71 -9.72
C LEU A 98 4.89 -7.32 -9.88
N GLU A 99 4.72 -8.23 -10.85
CA GLU A 99 3.47 -8.95 -11.05
C GLU A 99 3.08 -9.78 -9.82
N SER A 100 4.03 -10.52 -9.25
CA SER A 100 3.82 -11.28 -8.00
C SER A 100 3.38 -10.39 -6.85
N ALA A 101 4.02 -9.24 -6.67
CA ALA A 101 3.69 -8.30 -5.58
C ALA A 101 2.27 -7.76 -5.72
N TYR A 102 1.85 -7.37 -6.94
CA TYR A 102 0.48 -6.93 -7.19
C TYR A 102 -0.54 -8.05 -6.99
N ARG A 103 -0.26 -9.27 -7.46
CA ARG A 103 -1.14 -10.43 -7.24
C ARG A 103 -1.31 -10.72 -5.76
N SER A 104 -0.21 -10.77 -5.01
CA SER A 104 -0.22 -10.95 -3.56
C SER A 104 -1.02 -9.86 -2.83
N ALA A 105 -0.92 -8.60 -3.28
CA ALA A 105 -1.71 -7.50 -2.71
C ALA A 105 -3.22 -7.66 -2.97
N LEU A 106 -3.61 -8.14 -4.15
CA LEU A 106 -5.00 -8.41 -4.51
C LEU A 106 -5.55 -9.60 -3.71
N ASP A 107 -4.80 -10.69 -3.61
CA ASP A 107 -5.17 -11.87 -2.81
C ASP A 107 -5.36 -11.48 -1.33
N MET A 108 -4.49 -10.61 -0.82
CA MET A 108 -4.61 -10.08 0.53
C MET A 108 -5.84 -9.20 0.71
N ALA A 109 -6.18 -8.39 -0.29
CA ALA A 109 -7.37 -7.56 -0.26
C ALA A 109 -8.65 -8.42 -0.27
N ASP A 110 -8.70 -9.49 -1.05
CA ASP A 110 -9.83 -10.43 -1.08
C ASP A 110 -9.95 -11.22 0.23
N ALA A 111 -8.84 -11.77 0.73
CA ALA A 111 -8.81 -12.51 2.00
C ALA A 111 -9.27 -11.67 3.21
N ASN A 112 -9.07 -10.36 3.17
CA ASN A 112 -9.51 -9.43 4.21
C ASN A 112 -10.86 -8.75 3.88
N GLY A 113 -11.49 -9.07 2.75
CA GLY A 113 -12.79 -8.53 2.35
C GLY A 113 -12.78 -7.04 1.97
N TYR A 114 -11.65 -6.50 1.51
CA TYR A 114 -11.52 -5.08 1.15
C TYR A 114 -12.16 -4.71 -0.20
N GLY A 115 -12.54 -5.70 -1.00
CA GLY A 115 -13.18 -5.51 -2.31
C GLY A 115 -14.72 -5.50 -2.28
N ARG A 116 -15.34 -5.48 -1.10
CA ARG A 116 -16.80 -5.55 -0.91
C ARG A 116 -17.34 -4.27 -0.28
#